data_AF-A0A2V9DF76-F1
#
_entry.id   AF-A0A2V9DF76-F1
#
_cell.length_a   1.000
_cell.length_b   1.000
_cell.length_c   1.000
_cell.angle_alpha   90.00
_cell.angle_beta   90.00
_cell.angle_gamma   90.00
#
_symmetry.space_group_name_H-M   'P 1'
#
loop_
_entity.id
_entity.type
_entity.pdbx_description
1 polymer ?
#
loop_
_entity_poly.entity_id
_entity_poly.type
_entity_poly.pdbx_seq_one_letter_code
_entity_poly.pdbx_strand_id
1 'polypeptide(L)' 'MTMTGTVSSDGKTFVADKDNKNWTIDNPEAVKGHEGHHVSVNANEDTATDTLHVNSVKMLGQEQRSHAVKLKVIAQHL' A
#
# COMPACT_ATOMS: atom_id res chain seq x y z
N MET A 1 -9.13 -11.67 3.80
CA MET A 1 -9.63 -11.33 2.44
C MET A 1 -8.61 -10.41 1.78
N THR A 2 -8.30 -10.58 0.49
CA THR A 2 -7.35 -9.66 -0.18
C THR A 2 -8.13 -8.57 -0.91
N MET A 3 -7.79 -7.31 -0.65
CA MET A 3 -8.37 -6.12 -1.27
C MET A 3 -7.28 -5.24 -1.87
N THR A 4 -7.61 -4.51 -2.93
CA THR A 4 -6.76 -3.49 -3.53
C THR A 4 -7.38 -2.14 -3.30
N GLY A 5 -6.54 -1.14 -3.04
CA GLY A 5 -7.03 0.16 -2.67
C GLY A 5 -5.92 1.15 -2.39
N THR A 6 -6.33 2.35 -2.03
CA THR A 6 -5.43 3.44 -1.67
C THR A 6 -5.48 3.66 -0.16
N VAL A 7 -4.31 3.70 0.48
CA VAL A 7 -4.21 4.11 1.89
C VAL A 7 -4.24 5.62 1.96
N SER A 8 -5.09 6.17 2.82
CA SER A 8 -5.14 7.62 3.06
C SER A 8 -3.80 8.16 3.54
N SER A 9 -3.51 9.44 3.28
CA SER A 9 -2.28 10.10 3.73
C SER A 9 -2.09 10.10 5.24
N ASP A 10 -3.18 9.93 6.01
CA ASP A 10 -3.14 9.82 7.47
C ASP A 10 -2.91 8.37 7.98
N GLY A 11 -2.91 7.37 7.10
CA GLY A 11 -2.76 5.95 7.47
C GLY A 11 -3.91 5.36 8.30
N LYS A 12 -5.00 6.11 8.51
CA LYS A 12 -6.17 5.70 9.34
C LYS A 12 -7.29 5.08 8.53
N THR A 13 -7.31 5.32 7.23
CA THR A 13 -8.43 4.95 6.35
C THR A 13 -7.89 4.27 5.11
N PHE A 14 -8.56 3.20 4.71
CA PHE A 14 -8.30 2.47 3.48
C PHE A 14 -9.48 2.67 2.52
N VAL A 15 -9.22 3.09 1.29
CA VAL A 15 -10.25 3.22 0.26
C VAL A 15 -10.12 2.04 -0.68
N ALA A 16 -11.08 1.13 -0.64
CA ALA A 16 -11.10 -0.04 -1.52
C ALA A 16 -11.49 0.37 -2.94
N ASP A 17 -10.68 0.02 -3.95
CA ASP A 17 -10.93 0.38 -5.35
C ASP A 17 -12.19 -0.29 -5.91
N LYS A 18 -12.49 -1.51 -5.46
CA LYS A 18 -13.60 -2.33 -5.97
C LYS A 18 -14.97 -1.67 -5.79
N ASP A 19 -15.21 -1.13 -4.61
CA ASP A 19 -16.52 -0.62 -4.19
C ASP A 19 -16.46 0.88 -3.85
N ASN A 20 -15.28 1.51 -4.02
CA ASN A 20 -14.97 2.87 -3.59
C ASN A 20 -15.36 3.15 -2.13
N LYS A 21 -15.33 2.11 -1.29
CA LYS A 21 -15.73 2.17 0.11
C LYS A 21 -14.55 2.56 1.00
N ASN A 22 -14.80 3.46 1.94
CA ASN A 22 -13.86 3.85 2.98
C ASN A 22 -13.98 2.90 4.17
N TRP A 23 -12.85 2.38 4.62
CA TRP A 23 -12.75 1.48 5.77
C TRP A 23 -11.80 2.05 6.82
N THR A 24 -12.15 1.89 8.09
CA THR A 24 -11.31 2.33 9.21
C THR A 24 -10.23 1.28 9.48
N ILE A 25 -8.97 1.68 9.48
CA ILE A 25 -7.86 0.78 9.80
C ILE A 25 -7.71 0.71 11.31
N ASP A 26 -7.96 -0.46 11.90
CA ASP A 26 -7.76 -0.73 13.33
C ASP A 26 -6.27 -0.80 13.69
N ASN A 27 -5.43 -1.21 12.72
CA ASN A 27 -4.00 -1.41 12.90
C ASN A 27 -3.15 -0.49 11.99
N PRO A 28 -3.04 0.83 12.30
CA PRO A 28 -2.38 1.81 11.43
C PRO A 28 -0.86 1.59 11.30
N GLU A 29 -0.23 0.89 12.24
CA GLU A 29 1.20 0.55 12.16
C GLU A 29 1.52 -0.37 10.98
N ALA A 30 0.58 -1.24 10.56
CA ALA A 30 0.78 -2.16 9.45
C ALA A 30 0.84 -1.47 8.08
N VAL A 31 0.26 -0.27 7.95
CA VAL A 31 0.21 0.51 6.71
C VAL A 31 1.15 1.72 6.74
N LYS A 32 1.85 1.95 7.85
CA LYS A 32 2.76 3.08 8.01
C LYS A 32 3.89 3.02 6.98
N GLY A 33 4.14 4.12 6.28
CA GLY A 33 5.10 4.15 5.16
C GLY A 33 4.54 3.69 3.82
N HIS A 34 3.27 3.31 3.78
CA HIS A 34 2.50 3.01 2.56
C HIS A 34 1.39 4.04 2.30
N GLU A 35 1.41 5.16 3.02
CA GLU A 35 0.43 6.24 2.94
C GLU A 35 0.43 6.91 1.57
N GLY A 36 -0.77 7.19 1.04
CA GLY A 36 -0.94 7.81 -0.28
C GLY A 36 -0.60 6.91 -1.46
N HIS A 37 -0.32 5.62 -1.24
CA HIS A 37 0.01 4.68 -2.30
C HIS A 37 -1.10 3.66 -2.55
N HIS A 38 -1.18 3.19 -3.79
CA HIS A 38 -2.03 2.06 -4.14
C HIS A 38 -1.34 0.76 -3.69
N VAL A 39 -2.02 0.02 -2.83
CA VAL A 39 -1.53 -1.23 -2.26
C VAL A 39 -2.60 -2.32 -2.31
N SER A 40 -2.14 -3.56 -2.25
CA SER A 40 -2.98 -4.71 -1.96
C SER A 40 -2.80 -5.07 -0.50
N VAL A 41 -3.88 -5.05 0.27
CA VAL A 41 -3.88 -5.47 1.67
C VAL A 41 -4.61 -6.79 1.81
N ASN A 42 -4.04 -7.71 2.59
CA ASN A 42 -4.80 -8.83 3.13
C ASN A 42 -5.30 -8.42 4.50
N ALA A 43 -6.61 -8.33 4.64
CA ALA A 43 -7.25 -7.87 5.85
C ALA A 43 -8.55 -8.65 6.13
N ASN A 44 -8.97 -8.65 7.38
CA ASN A 44 -10.33 -9.03 7.74
C ASN A 44 -11.18 -7.77 7.79
N GLU A 45 -12.31 -7.81 7.08
CA GLU A 45 -13.33 -6.77 7.13
C GLU A 45 -14.34 -7.09 8.21
N ASP A 46 -14.68 -6.08 9.01
CA ASP A 46 -15.73 -6.15 10.02
C ASP A 46 -16.83 -5.19 9.61
N THR A 47 -17.87 -5.73 8.98
CA THR A 47 -19.02 -4.95 8.49
C THR A 47 -19.90 -4.40 9.61
N ALA A 48 -19.76 -4.92 10.83
CA ALA A 48 -20.48 -4.43 12.01
C ALA A 48 -19.96 -3.08 12.50
N THR A 49 -18.66 -2.81 12.32
CA THR A 49 -17.97 -1.62 12.82
C THR A 49 -17.30 -0.79 11.72
N ASP A 50 -17.41 -1.24 10.46
CA ASP A 50 -16.69 -0.69 9.30
C ASP A 50 -15.17 -0.56 9.54
N THR A 51 -14.62 -1.57 10.22
CA THR A 51 -13.18 -1.66 10.50
C THR A 51 -12.51 -2.72 9.63
N LEU A 52 -11.21 -2.52 9.41
CA LEU A 52 -10.36 -3.38 8.60
C LEU A 52 -9.11 -3.70 9.42
N HIS A 53 -8.97 -4.97 9.79
CA HIS A 53 -7.77 -5.46 10.46
C HIS A 53 -6.76 -5.94 9.43
N VAL A 54 -5.68 -5.17 9.25
CA VAL A 54 -4.65 -5.44 8.23
C VAL A 54 -3.69 -6.51 8.74
N ASN A 55 -3.67 -7.66 8.06
CA ASN A 55 -2.73 -8.76 8.32
C ASN A 55 -1.41 -8.58 7.56
N SER A 56 -1.47 -8.10 6.31
CA SER A 56 -0.28 -7.92 5.46
C SER A 56 -0.53 -6.90 4.37
N VAL A 57 0.49 -6.07 4.06
CA VAL A 57 0.44 -5.07 3.00
C VAL A 57 1.43 -5.42 1.89
N LYS A 58 0.98 -5.33 0.65
CA LYS A 58 1.79 -5.50 -0.55
C LYS A 58 1.63 -4.28 -1.44
N MET A 59 2.68 -3.49 -1.65
CA MET A 59 2.59 -2.37 -2.58
C MET A 59 2.27 -2.87 -3.99
N LEU A 60 1.24 -2.29 -4.60
CA LEU A 60 0.92 -2.46 -6.01
C LEU A 60 1.53 -1.27 -6.77
N GLY A 61 2.85 -1.18 -6.70
CA GLY A 61 3.58 -0.21 -7.50
C GLY A 61 3.50 -0.60 -8.97
N GLN A 62 3.13 0.37 -9.80
CA GLN A 62 3.69 0.42 -11.15
C GLN A 62 5.20 0.46 -10.96
N GLU A 63 5.88 -0.63 -11.36
CA GLU A 63 7.35 -0.71 -11.52
C GLU A 63 8.15 -0.44 -10.22
N GLN A 64 8.73 -1.42 -9.55
CA GLN A 64 10.10 -1.88 -9.83
C GLN A 64 11.03 -0.92 -10.62
N ARG A 65 10.95 0.41 -10.43
CA ARG A 65 11.91 1.38 -11.01
C ARG A 65 12.87 2.01 -10.01
N SER A 66 13.00 1.42 -8.82
CA SER A 66 13.96 1.91 -7.81
C SER A 66 14.62 0.78 -7.02
N HIS A 67 15.17 -0.23 -7.71
CA HIS A 67 16.24 -1.07 -7.12
C HIS A 67 17.24 -1.63 -8.15
N ALA A 68 17.46 -0.89 -9.24
CA ALA A 68 18.53 -1.16 -10.19
C ALA A 68 19.17 0.14 -10.70
N VAL A 69 19.54 1.06 -9.81
CA VAL A 69 20.66 1.96 -10.12
C VAL A 69 21.94 1.16 -9.88
N LYS A 70 22.19 0.15 -10.72
CA LYS A 70 23.54 -0.42 -10.80
C LYS A 70 24.42 0.65 -11.42
N LEU A 71 25.20 1.31 -10.55
CA LEU A 71 26.40 2.03 -10.91
C LEU A 71 27.12 1.33 -12.06
N LYS A 72 27.31 2.03 -13.18
CA LYS A 72 28.52 1.91 -13.99
C LYS A 72 28.83 3.25 -14.66
N VAL A 73 29.13 4.26 -13.86
CA VAL A 73 29.98 5.36 -14.30
C VAL A 73 31.41 4.81 -14.27
N ILE A 74 31.92 4.29 -15.39
CA ILE A 74 33.34 4.28 -15.79
C ILE A 74 33.52 3.58 -17.15
N ALA A 75 33.75 4.37 -18.20
CA ALA A 75 34.52 4.08 -19.42
C ALA A 75 34.32 5.27 -20.37
N GLN A 76 34.98 6.40 -20.11
CA GLN A 76 36.28 6.77 -20.72
C GLN A 76 36.12 7.22 -22.18
N HIS A 77 36.01 8.54 -22.34
CA HIS A 77 36.63 9.24 -23.46
C HIS A 77 38.14 8.96 -23.39
N LEU A 78 38.68 8.29 -24.40
CA LEU A 78 39.98 8.49 -25.05
C LEU A 78 40.23 7.36 -26.06
#